data_AF-A0AB34TDD8-F1
#
_entry.id   AF-A0AB34TDD8-F1
#
_cell.length_a   1.000
_cell.length_b   1.000
_cell.length_c   1.000
_cell.angle_alpha   90.00
_cell.angle_beta   90.00
_cell.angle_gamma   90.00
#
_symmetry.space_group_name_H-M   'P 1'
#
loop_
_entity.id
_entity.type
_entity.pdbx_description
1 polymer ?
#
loop_
_entity_poly.entity_id
_entity_poly.type
_entity_poly.pdbx_seq_one_letter_code
_entity_poly.pdbx_strand_id
1 'polypeptide(L)'
;MDDKARIERLEREAVAHRQELDILIGRLNAVHGVLFQMLADRENSAEVLTANLAAANERIAADLLQSPLPETTVAEHQRVAGELLAVANNVRLGLQKP
;
A
#
# COMPACT_ATOMS: atom_id res chain seq x y z
N MET A 1 9.52 40.11 1.87
CA MET A 1 9.99 38.76 2.23
C MET A 1 11.30 38.60 1.50
N ASP A 2 12.40 38.35 2.21
CA ASP A 2 13.71 38.13 1.58
C ASP A 2 13.63 36.94 0.62
N ASP A 3 14.17 37.06 -0.58
CA ASP A 3 14.10 36.02 -1.62
C ASP A 3 14.73 34.72 -1.12
N LYS A 4 15.76 34.83 -0.27
CA LYS A 4 16.35 33.67 0.42
C LYS A 4 15.35 32.95 1.33
N ALA A 5 14.61 33.70 2.15
CA ALA A 5 13.60 33.14 3.04
C ALA A 5 12.43 32.50 2.27
N ARG A 6 12.09 33.04 1.08
CA ARG A 6 11.08 32.46 0.19
C ARG A 6 11.57 31.14 -0.40
N ILE A 7 12.81 31.07 -0.89
CA ILE A 7 13.41 29.84 -1.44
C ILE A 7 13.47 28.74 -0.38
N GLU A 8 13.99 29.04 0.81
CA GLU A 8 14.07 28.06 1.90
C GLU A 8 12.68 27.52 2.30
N ARG A 9 11.64 28.37 2.25
CA ARG A 9 10.27 27.91 2.50
C ARG A 9 9.79 26.95 1.40
N LEU A 10 9.98 27.32 0.13
CA LEU A 10 9.55 26.49 -1.01
C LEU A 10 10.28 25.15 -1.05
N GLU A 11 11.57 25.12 -0.69
CA GLU A 11 12.34 23.86 -0.60
C GLU A 11 11.76 22.94 0.48
N ARG A 12 11.43 23.48 1.66
CA ARG A 12 10.76 22.70 2.74
C ARG A 12 9.40 22.17 2.30
N GLU A 13 8.60 23.00 1.64
CA GLU A 13 7.29 22.60 1.10
C GLU A 13 7.44 21.50 0.04
N ALA A 14 8.43 21.61 -0.86
CA ALA A 14 8.68 20.61 -1.89
C ALA A 14 9.11 19.25 -1.30
N VAL A 15 9.94 19.25 -0.25
CA VAL A 15 10.32 18.03 0.49
C VAL A 15 9.09 17.41 1.17
N ALA A 16 8.27 18.22 1.84
CA ALA A 16 7.06 17.74 2.51
C ALA A 16 6.08 17.11 1.51
N HIS A 17 5.81 17.77 0.39
CA HIS A 17 4.92 17.23 -0.65
C HIS A 17 5.50 15.98 -1.32
N ARG A 18 6.82 15.87 -1.46
CA ARG A 18 7.44 14.63 -1.97
C ARG A 18 7.20 13.47 -1.00
N GLN A 19 7.34 13.70 0.30
CA GLN A 19 7.06 12.69 1.31
C GLN A 19 5.57 12.28 1.33
N GLU A 20 4.65 13.25 1.17
CA GLU A 20 3.22 12.96 1.03
C GLU A 20 2.93 12.10 -0.22
N LEU A 21 3.58 12.38 -1.34
CA LEU A 21 3.45 11.58 -2.56
C LEU A 21 3.95 10.15 -2.37
N ASP A 22 5.09 9.97 -1.71
CA ASP A 22 5.65 8.64 -1.42
C ASP A 22 4.66 7.79 -0.59
N ILE A 23 4.05 8.41 0.43
CA ILE A 23 2.99 7.79 1.24
C ILE A 23 1.80 7.39 0.34
N LEU A 24 1.28 8.32 -0.46
CA LEU A 24 0.10 8.07 -1.29
C LEU A 24 0.35 6.99 -2.34
N ILE A 25 1.53 6.97 -2.96
CA ILE A 25 1.94 5.95 -3.92
C ILE A 25 2.00 4.58 -3.24
N GLY A 26 2.58 4.48 -2.05
CA GLY A 26 2.63 3.24 -1.28
C GLY A 26 1.24 2.66 -1.02
N ARG A 27 0.34 3.51 -0.50
CA ARG A 27 -1.06 3.14 -0.24
C ARG A 27 -1.81 2.74 -1.50
N LEU A 28 -1.68 3.52 -2.57
CA LEU A 28 -2.38 3.27 -3.84
C LEU A 28 -1.92 1.95 -4.46
N ASN A 29 -0.61 1.67 -4.46
CA ASN A 29 -0.07 0.43 -4.99
C ASN A 29 -0.60 -0.80 -4.21
N ALA A 30 -0.73 -0.69 -2.89
CA ALA A 30 -1.30 -1.75 -2.08
C ALA A 30 -2.78 -2.01 -2.42
N VAL A 31 -3.60 -0.94 -2.46
CA VAL A 31 -5.02 -1.04 -2.85
C VAL A 31 -5.17 -1.63 -4.25
N HIS A 32 -4.35 -1.17 -5.20
CA HIS A 32 -4.36 -1.66 -6.57
C HIS A 32 -4.01 -3.15 -6.65
N GLY A 33 -2.96 -3.60 -5.94
CA GLY A 33 -2.58 -5.01 -5.89
C GLY A 33 -3.68 -5.91 -5.34
N VAL A 34 -4.31 -5.50 -4.23
CA VAL A 34 -5.43 -6.25 -3.63
C VAL A 34 -6.63 -6.30 -4.57
N LEU A 35 -7.02 -5.18 -5.19
CA LEU A 35 -8.13 -5.15 -6.15
C LEU A 35 -7.87 -6.06 -7.36
N PHE A 36 -6.65 -6.03 -7.90
CA PHE A 36 -6.28 -6.90 -9.02
C PHE A 36 -6.42 -8.37 -8.65
N GLN A 37 -5.93 -8.76 -7.47
CA GLN A 37 -6.06 -10.14 -6.98
C GLN A 37 -7.53 -10.52 -6.75
N MET A 38 -8.35 -9.64 -6.17
CA MET A 38 -9.80 -9.89 -6.00
C MET A 38 -10.52 -10.10 -7.33
N LEU A 39 -10.16 -9.34 -8.37
CA LEU A 39 -10.72 -9.51 -9.71
C LEU A 39 -10.24 -10.81 -10.37
N ALA A 40 -8.97 -11.17 -10.20
CA ALA A 40 -8.41 -12.43 -10.71
C ALA A 40 -9.07 -13.66 -10.05
N ASP A 41 -9.40 -13.56 -8.76
CA ASP A 41 -10.00 -14.62 -7.95
C ASP A 41 -11.52 -14.52 -7.83
N ARG A 42 -12.20 -13.70 -8.62
CA ARG A 42 -13.63 -13.38 -8.45
C ARG A 42 -14.57 -14.59 -8.45
N GLU A 43 -14.15 -15.72 -9.02
CA GLU A 43 -14.93 -16.97 -9.12
C GLU A 43 -14.49 -18.02 -8.07
N ASN A 44 -13.43 -17.74 -7.32
CA ASN A 44 -12.90 -18.62 -6.29
C ASN A 44 -13.65 -18.44 -4.96
N SER A 45 -13.51 -19.42 -4.06
CA SER A 45 -14.04 -19.28 -2.69
C SER A 45 -13.29 -18.20 -1.92
N ALA A 46 -13.92 -17.66 -0.88
CA ALA A 46 -13.29 -16.68 0.01
C ALA A 46 -11.99 -17.21 0.66
N GLU A 47 -11.91 -18.53 0.90
CA GLU A 47 -10.71 -19.18 1.42
C GLU A 47 -9.56 -19.14 0.42
N VAL A 48 -9.82 -19.49 -0.84
CA VAL A 48 -8.82 -19.44 -1.91
C VAL A 48 -8.38 -18.01 -2.18
N LEU A 49 -9.31 -17.07 -2.28
CA LEU A 49 -9.01 -15.64 -2.42
C LEU A 49 -8.08 -15.14 -1.31
N THR A 50 -8.39 -15.47 -0.05
CA THR A 50 -7.61 -14.97 1.09
C THR A 50 -6.20 -15.58 1.13
N ALA A 51 -6.08 -16.87 0.78
CA ALA A 51 -4.77 -17.52 0.66
C ALA A 51 -3.94 -16.91 -0.47
N ASN A 52 -4.57 -16.63 -1.62
CA ASN A 52 -3.91 -15.99 -2.76
C ASN A 52 -3.49 -14.55 -2.46
N LEU A 53 -4.32 -13.78 -1.76
CA LEU A 53 -3.98 -12.44 -1.26
C LEU A 53 -2.77 -12.48 -0.30
N ALA A 54 -2.73 -13.43 0.63
CA ALA A 54 -1.58 -13.61 1.51
C ALA A 54 -0.30 -13.90 0.72
N ALA A 55 -0.36 -14.86 -0.20
CA ALA A 55 0.78 -15.21 -1.04
C ALA A 55 1.22 -14.06 -1.97
N ALA A 56 0.28 -13.27 -2.49
CA ALA A 56 0.58 -12.08 -3.29
C ALA A 56 1.28 -11.01 -2.44
N ASN A 57 0.79 -10.75 -1.24
CA ASN A 57 1.41 -9.82 -0.31
C ASN A 57 2.84 -10.23 0.06
N GLU A 58 3.08 -11.51 0.31
CA GLU A 58 4.43 -12.04 0.58
C GLU A 58 5.38 -11.85 -0.61
N ARG A 59 4.92 -12.17 -1.82
CA ARG A 59 5.72 -11.96 -3.05
C ARG A 59 6.07 -10.49 -3.25
N ILE A 60 5.08 -9.61 -3.15
CA ILE A 60 5.29 -8.17 -3.34
C ILE A 60 6.22 -7.62 -2.24
N ALA A 61 6.06 -8.06 -0.98
CA ALA A 61 6.97 -7.66 0.08
C ALA A 61 8.42 -8.06 -0.21
N ALA A 62 8.65 -9.26 -0.77
CA ALA A 62 9.97 -9.70 -1.19
C ALA A 62 10.53 -8.84 -2.35
N ASP A 63 9.71 -8.53 -3.35
CA ASP A 63 10.10 -7.68 -4.48
C ASP A 63 10.42 -6.24 -4.03
N LEU A 64 9.65 -5.71 -3.08
CA LEU A 64 9.85 -4.36 -2.54
C LEU A 64 11.14 -4.22 -1.75
N LEU A 65 11.66 -5.28 -1.13
CA LEU A 65 12.97 -5.25 -0.46
C LEU A 65 14.13 -4.97 -1.43
N GLN A 66 13.96 -5.31 -2.71
CA GLN A 66 14.96 -5.03 -3.75
C GLN A 66 14.61 -3.81 -4.61
N SER A 67 13.52 -3.12 -4.28
CA SER A 67 13.03 -2.00 -5.05
C SER A 67 13.83 -0.72 -4.78
N PRO A 68 14.09 0.12 -5.78
CA PRO A 68 14.67 1.45 -5.57
C PRO A 68 13.66 2.47 -5.03
N LEU A 69 12.45 2.04 -4.66
CA LEU A 69 11.42 2.92 -4.10
C LEU A 69 11.86 3.50 -2.74
N PRO A 70 11.39 4.70 -2.39
CA PRO A 70 11.59 5.26 -1.06
C PRO A 70 11.08 4.32 0.03
N GLU A 71 11.78 4.26 1.16
CA GLU A 71 11.41 3.43 2.32
C GLU A 71 9.96 3.70 2.79
N THR A 72 9.56 4.98 2.81
CA THR A 72 8.19 5.40 3.14
C THR A 72 7.15 4.75 2.23
N THR A 73 7.42 4.68 0.93
CA THR A 73 6.53 4.05 -0.05
C THR A 73 6.37 2.55 0.22
N VAL A 74 7.48 1.88 0.49
CA VAL A 74 7.50 0.44 0.81
C VAL A 74 6.76 0.15 2.11
N ALA A 75 7.02 0.94 3.16
CA ALA A 75 6.38 0.80 4.47
C ALA A 75 4.85 1.00 4.38
N GLU A 76 4.40 2.05 3.69
CA GLU A 76 2.97 2.31 3.53
C GLU A 76 2.27 1.25 2.66
N HIS A 77 2.97 0.71 1.65
CA HIS A 77 2.46 -0.44 0.90
C HIS A 77 2.23 -1.65 1.81
N GLN A 78 3.25 -2.07 2.55
CA GLN A 78 3.18 -3.24 3.43
C GLN A 78 2.10 -3.06 4.51
N ARG A 79 2.00 -1.86 5.11
CA ARG A 79 0.99 -1.55 6.12
C ARG A 79 -0.43 -1.72 5.56
N VAL A 80 -0.74 -1.08 4.42
CA VAL A 80 -2.09 -1.14 3.83
C VAL A 80 -2.41 -2.53 3.30
N ALA A 81 -1.46 -3.20 2.66
CA ALA A 81 -1.65 -4.57 2.17
C ALA A 81 -1.96 -5.54 3.34
N GLY A 82 -1.27 -5.39 4.47
CA GLY A 82 -1.52 -6.15 5.70
C GLY A 82 -2.90 -5.87 6.30
N GLU A 83 -3.30 -4.60 6.38
CA GLU A 83 -4.63 -4.20 6.85
C GLU A 83 -5.75 -4.79 5.99
N LEU A 84 -5.61 -4.72 4.66
CA LEU A 84 -6.58 -5.28 3.73
C LEU A 84 -6.66 -6.82 3.82
N LEU A 85 -5.53 -7.50 3.98
CA LEU A 85 -5.51 -8.95 4.21
C LEU A 85 -6.17 -9.33 5.54
N ALA A 86 -5.99 -8.54 6.60
CA ALA A 86 -6.67 -8.75 7.87
C ALA A 86 -8.19 -8.61 7.73
N VAL A 87 -8.65 -7.60 6.99
CA VAL A 87 -10.08 -7.42 6.67
C VAL A 87 -10.61 -8.61 5.87
N ALA A 88 -9.92 -9.04 4.81
CA ALA A 88 -10.32 -10.20 4.02
C ALA A 88 -10.44 -11.47 4.89
N ASN A 89 -9.49 -11.68 5.81
CA ASN A 89 -9.55 -12.79 6.78
C ASN A 89 -10.74 -12.68 7.73
N ASN A 90 -11.02 -11.50 8.27
CA ASN A 90 -12.16 -11.30 9.16
C ASN A 90 -13.48 -11.56 8.45
N VAL A 91 -13.63 -11.11 7.21
CA VAL A 91 -14.81 -11.40 6.38
C VAL A 91 -14.94 -12.89 6.13
N ARG A 92 -13.85 -13.57 5.75
CA ARG A 92 -13.81 -15.04 5.57
C ARG A 92 -14.23 -15.79 6.84
N LEU A 93 -13.83 -15.31 8.01
CA LEU A 93 -14.16 -15.90 9.31
C LEU A 93 -15.55 -15.47 9.84
N GLY A 94 -16.27 -14.60 9.13
CA GLY A 94 -17.55 -14.05 9.59
C GLY A 94 -17.44 -13.11 10.80
N LEU A 95 -16.23 -12.59 11.09
CA LEU A 95 -15.95 -11.68 12.21
C LEU A 95 -16.27 -10.21 11.89
N GLN A 96 -16.44 -9.87 10.63
CA GLN A 96 -16.90 -8.57 10.16
C GLN A 96 -18.17 -8.73 9.33
N LYS A 97 -19.19 -7.90 9.61
CA LYS A 97 -20.34 -7.76 8.73
C LYS A 97 -19.96 -6.87 7.54
N PRO A 98 -20.51 -7.13 6.34
CA PRO A 98 -20.33 -6.26 5.19
C PRO A 98 -20.81 -4.84 5.47
#